data_AF-M4SVB7-F1
#
_entry.id   AF-M4SVB7-F1
#
_cell.length_a   1.000
_cell.length_b   1.000
_cell.length_c   1.000
_cell.angle_alpha   90.00
_cell.angle_beta   90.00
_cell.angle_gamma   90.00
#
_symmetry.space_group_name_H-M   'P 1'
#
loop_
_entity.id
_entity.type
_entity.pdbx_description
1 polymer ?
#
loop_
_entity_poly.entity_id
_entity_poly.type
_entity_poly.pdbx_seq_one_letter_code
_entity_poly.pdbx_strand_id
1 'polypeptide(L)'
;MATALIVVLTAVLGNWASTAGQTAGAAAGANAEAYAKLCTSVAAVITPYAVPESAEPNTKILEEARALKFSLNHPAATKELNDPTKTDRKKLTPNGEAAAVTSDSNFTEVQARAKAAAALEKTTDFAKVKPDAANADLIHSTLNIISEIETTASAATKINPQATTQAANRFLNQALYGADNEDNSIKIAISAGGKTRIKLCGQTGNANDDSQAGSSLKHDIMCVCAVHTDSNGETACATFTNVLDKAANNDAELQDDWIKLKERCKQLSKPTRPTAAGLRAAAAAATTYIAASASGDGKYSHLLGKTTDHANTGCSGDDTAGNGPCVYYGRQTADAINFPVQWIEHMLQAAEKIDEAENQARQRTTLAERLTELNRTLAATAVAAMKRPSVLHTNGGDQAHAPAGKKRADVP
;
A
#
# COMPACT_ATOMS: atom_id res chain seq x y z
N MET A 1 -8.09 1.38 -45.63
CA MET A 1 -7.38 2.67 -45.52
C MET A 1 -8.36 3.70 -45.02
N ALA A 2 -8.30 4.03 -43.73
CA ALA A 2 -9.17 5.00 -43.08
C ALA A 2 -8.27 5.96 -42.30
N THR A 3 -8.26 7.20 -42.77
CA THR A 3 -7.39 8.30 -42.30
C THR A 3 -7.96 8.84 -40.99
N ALA A 4 -7.22 8.72 -39.89
CA ALA A 4 -7.58 9.29 -38.60
C ALA A 4 -7.24 10.80 -38.58
N LEU A 5 -8.27 11.62 -38.43
CA LEU A 5 -8.18 13.07 -38.29
C LEU A 5 -7.74 13.41 -36.86
N ILE A 6 -6.52 13.93 -36.69
CA ILE A 6 -6.04 14.48 -35.41
C ILE A 6 -6.53 15.93 -35.32
N VAL A 7 -7.47 16.19 -34.41
CA VAL A 7 -7.89 17.56 -34.06
C VAL A 7 -6.91 18.12 -33.05
N VAL A 8 -6.04 19.02 -33.50
CA VAL A 8 -5.18 19.84 -32.63
C VAL A 8 -6.00 21.05 -32.19
N LEU A 9 -6.36 21.12 -30.91
CA LEU A 9 -6.95 22.29 -30.28
C LEU A 9 -5.83 23.31 -29.99
N THR A 10 -5.70 24.32 -30.84
CA THR A 10 -4.89 25.52 -30.57
C THR A 10 -5.70 26.48 -29.70
N ALA A 11 -5.27 26.67 -28.45
CA ALA A 11 -5.82 27.71 -27.58
C ALA A 11 -5.31 29.08 -28.04
N VAL A 12 -6.22 29.95 -28.47
CA VAL A 12 -5.94 31.34 -28.84
C VAL A 12 -5.80 32.16 -27.55
N LEU A 13 -4.58 32.57 -27.21
CA LEU A 13 -4.30 33.57 -26.18
C LEU A 13 -4.50 34.96 -26.80
N GLY A 14 -5.62 35.61 -26.46
CA GLY A 14 -5.89 37.00 -26.85
C GLY A 14 -5.23 37.98 -25.88
N ASN A 15 -4.29 38.78 -26.38
CA ASN A 15 -3.68 39.91 -25.67
C ASN A 15 -4.72 41.02 -25.42
N TRP A 16 -4.94 41.40 -24.17
CA TRP A 16 -5.58 42.67 -23.81
C TRP A 16 -4.76 43.33 -22.70
N ALA A 17 -4.18 44.49 -23.04
CA ALA A 17 -3.56 45.40 -22.09
C ALA A 17 -4.59 46.46 -21.69
N SER A 18 -4.69 46.77 -20.40
CA SER A 18 -5.36 47.98 -19.92
C SER A 18 -4.62 48.55 -18.71
N THR A 19 -4.35 49.84 -18.76
CA THR A 19 -3.57 50.63 -17.80
C THR A 19 -4.41 51.21 -16.66
N ALA A 20 -3.80 51.17 -15.47
CA ALA A 20 -3.81 52.11 -14.36
C ALA A 20 -5.06 52.25 -13.46
N GLY A 21 -4.85 51.90 -12.18
CA GLY A 21 -5.13 52.83 -11.07
C GLY A 21 -6.24 52.47 -10.11
N GLN A 22 -6.13 51.33 -9.41
CA GLN A 22 -6.65 51.08 -8.05
C GLN A 22 -6.19 49.66 -7.62
N THR A 23 -5.74 49.51 -6.37
CA THR A 23 -5.22 48.27 -5.72
C THR A 23 -5.62 46.98 -6.42
N ALA A 24 -4.70 46.36 -7.17
CA ALA A 24 -5.02 45.42 -8.22
C ALA A 24 -4.54 44.00 -7.89
N GLY A 25 -5.46 43.03 -7.94
CA GLY A 25 -5.10 41.62 -8.02
C GLY A 25 -4.67 41.27 -9.45
N ALA A 26 -3.96 40.16 -9.63
CA ALA A 26 -3.47 39.81 -10.96
C ALA A 26 -4.59 39.67 -12.00
N ALA A 27 -4.27 40.09 -13.22
CA ALA A 27 -5.16 40.01 -14.39
C ALA A 27 -5.64 38.58 -14.67
N ALA A 28 -6.78 38.47 -15.36
CA ALA A 28 -7.36 37.21 -15.78
C ALA A 28 -6.34 36.32 -16.51
N GLY A 29 -6.21 35.07 -16.08
CA GLY A 29 -5.32 34.08 -16.68
C GLY A 29 -3.82 34.27 -16.41
N ALA A 30 -3.40 35.28 -15.65
CA ALA A 30 -1.99 35.55 -15.36
C ALA A 30 -1.24 34.36 -14.72
N ASN A 31 -1.96 33.48 -14.04
CA ASN A 31 -1.44 32.28 -13.37
C ASN A 31 -1.96 30.96 -13.97
N ALA A 32 -2.64 31.00 -15.12
CA ALA A 32 -3.27 29.81 -15.69
C ALA A 32 -2.29 28.67 -15.97
N GLU A 33 -1.07 28.98 -16.42
CA GLU A 33 -0.06 27.95 -16.67
C GLU A 33 0.44 27.30 -15.37
N ALA A 34 0.85 28.10 -14.39
CA ALA A 34 1.32 27.62 -13.09
C ALA A 34 0.24 26.76 -12.41
N TYR A 35 -1.00 27.23 -12.45
CA TYR A 35 -2.16 26.51 -11.94
C TYR A 35 -2.40 25.19 -12.68
N ALA A 36 -2.37 25.16 -14.01
CA ALA A 36 -2.53 23.93 -14.78
C ALA A 36 -1.43 22.89 -14.49
N LYS A 37 -0.20 23.33 -14.24
CA LYS A 37 0.90 22.44 -13.84
C LYS A 37 0.67 21.86 -12.45
N LEU A 38 0.29 22.67 -11.47
CA LEU A 38 -0.10 22.18 -10.14
C LEU A 38 -1.30 21.22 -10.22
N CYS A 39 -2.30 21.51 -11.07
CA CYS A 39 -3.44 20.62 -11.28
C CYS A 39 -3.06 19.27 -11.88
N THR A 40 -1.97 19.18 -12.65
CA THR A 40 -1.45 17.89 -13.14
C THR A 40 -0.94 17.03 -11.97
N SER A 41 -0.27 17.64 -10.99
CA SER A 41 0.11 16.95 -9.74
C SER A 41 -1.12 16.58 -8.90
N VAL A 42 -2.11 17.47 -8.78
CA VAL A 42 -3.38 17.17 -8.09
C VAL A 42 -4.06 15.94 -8.70
N ALA A 43 -4.17 15.88 -10.03
CA ALA A 43 -4.79 14.75 -10.72
C ALA A 43 -4.09 13.41 -10.47
N ALA A 44 -2.80 13.44 -10.14
CA ALA A 44 -2.02 12.24 -9.80
C ALA A 44 -2.30 11.74 -8.37
N VAL A 45 -2.74 12.60 -7.44
CA VAL A 45 -2.89 12.27 -6.01
C VAL A 45 -4.31 12.33 -5.47
N ILE A 46 -5.24 12.98 -6.18
CA ILE A 46 -6.61 13.23 -5.68
C ILE A 46 -7.49 11.99 -5.61
N THR A 47 -7.16 10.95 -6.38
CA THR A 47 -7.87 9.67 -6.33
C THR A 47 -7.18 8.75 -5.33
N PRO A 48 -7.90 8.19 -4.35
CA PRO A 48 -7.32 7.21 -3.44
C PRO A 48 -6.77 5.97 -4.16
N TYR A 49 -5.69 5.41 -3.63
CA TYR A 49 -5.17 4.12 -4.05
C TYR A 49 -6.02 3.00 -3.44
N ALA A 50 -6.53 2.10 -4.29
CA ALA A 50 -7.27 0.93 -3.87
C ALA A 50 -6.32 -0.19 -3.43
N VAL A 51 -6.77 -1.03 -2.49
CA VAL A 51 -6.00 -2.20 -2.08
C VAL A 51 -5.83 -3.12 -3.31
N PRO A 52 -4.60 -3.52 -3.66
CA PRO A 52 -4.37 -4.42 -4.77
C PRO A 52 -4.99 -5.79 -4.48
N GLU A 53 -5.60 -6.39 -5.50
CA GLU A 53 -6.22 -7.70 -5.38
C GLU A 53 -5.16 -8.77 -5.08
N SER A 54 -5.45 -9.65 -4.12
CA SER A 54 -4.59 -10.76 -3.75
C SER A 54 -5.43 -11.99 -3.40
N ALA A 55 -4.91 -13.18 -3.68
CA ALA A 55 -5.60 -14.40 -3.28
C ALA A 55 -5.51 -14.59 -1.76
N GLU A 56 -6.65 -14.87 -1.14
CA GLU A 56 -6.72 -15.21 0.27
C GLU A 56 -6.21 -16.65 0.49
N PRO A 57 -5.27 -16.88 1.44
CA PRO A 57 -4.83 -18.24 1.75
C PRO A 57 -5.99 -19.03 2.34
N ASN A 58 -6.24 -20.23 1.81
CA ASN A 58 -7.25 -21.12 2.37
C ASN A 58 -6.81 -21.64 3.75
N THR A 59 -7.34 -21.04 4.81
CA THR A 59 -6.98 -21.34 6.20
C THR A 59 -7.28 -22.78 6.60
N LYS A 60 -8.27 -23.43 5.95
CA LYS A 60 -8.63 -24.83 6.18
C LYS A 60 -7.48 -25.79 5.88
N ILE A 61 -6.62 -25.48 4.91
CA ILE A 61 -5.46 -26.30 4.58
C ILE A 61 -4.52 -26.44 5.79
N LEU A 62 -4.28 -25.32 6.49
CA LEU A 62 -3.42 -25.32 7.69
C LEU A 62 -4.07 -26.11 8.83
N GLU A 63 -5.38 -25.96 9.04
CA GLU A 63 -6.13 -26.67 10.07
C GLU A 63 -6.11 -28.19 9.84
N GLU A 64 -6.40 -28.62 8.61
CA GLU A 64 -6.38 -30.03 8.21
C GLU A 64 -4.96 -30.62 8.33
N ALA A 65 -3.93 -29.91 7.88
CA ALA A 65 -2.54 -30.35 7.99
C ALA A 65 -2.11 -30.53 9.46
N ARG A 66 -2.49 -29.59 10.35
CA ARG A 66 -2.21 -29.69 11.79
C ARG A 66 -2.97 -30.83 12.46
N ALA A 67 -4.21 -31.06 12.07
CA ALA A 67 -5.01 -32.19 12.55
C ALA A 67 -4.36 -33.53 12.13
N LEU A 68 -3.96 -33.65 10.88
CA LEU A 68 -3.24 -34.83 10.38
C LEU A 68 -1.93 -35.07 11.14
N LYS A 69 -1.09 -34.03 11.29
CA LYS A 69 0.17 -34.11 12.07
C LYS A 69 -0.06 -34.61 13.49
N PHE A 70 -1.12 -34.14 14.15
CA PHE A 70 -1.47 -34.61 15.49
C PHE A 70 -1.82 -36.10 15.50
N SER A 71 -2.64 -36.59 14.56
CA SER A 71 -2.96 -38.03 14.48
C SER A 71 -1.77 -38.92 14.12
N LEU A 72 -0.83 -38.42 13.32
CA LEU A 72 0.36 -39.15 12.90
C LEU A 72 1.38 -39.27 14.04
N ASN A 73 1.62 -38.16 14.77
CA ASN A 73 2.58 -38.15 15.87
C ASN A 73 2.00 -38.75 17.16
N HIS A 74 0.68 -38.63 17.36
CA HIS A 74 0.01 -38.99 18.61
C HIS A 74 -1.28 -39.81 18.40
N PRO A 75 -1.18 -41.01 17.82
CA PRO A 75 -2.36 -41.82 17.50
C PRO A 75 -3.11 -42.28 18.75
N ALA A 76 -2.42 -42.62 19.85
CA ALA A 76 -3.07 -43.07 21.07
C ALA A 76 -3.75 -41.89 21.79
N ALA A 77 -3.08 -40.73 21.84
CA ALA A 77 -3.69 -39.50 22.37
C ALA A 77 -4.93 -39.08 21.56
N THR A 78 -4.87 -39.17 20.22
CA THR A 78 -6.00 -38.83 19.34
C THR A 78 -7.21 -39.69 19.66
N LYS A 79 -7.03 -41.00 19.85
CA LYS A 79 -8.13 -41.91 20.21
C LYS A 79 -8.72 -41.57 21.58
N GLU A 80 -7.87 -41.36 22.58
CA GLU A 80 -8.31 -41.06 23.95
C GLU A 80 -9.03 -39.71 24.06
N LEU A 81 -8.51 -38.65 23.43
CA LEU A 81 -9.09 -37.30 23.50
C LEU A 81 -10.44 -37.18 22.76
N ASN A 82 -10.77 -38.15 21.91
CA ASN A 82 -12.08 -38.24 21.25
C ASN A 82 -13.12 -39.04 22.03
N ASP A 83 -12.75 -39.68 23.14
CA ASP A 83 -13.70 -40.38 24.01
C ASP A 83 -14.61 -39.35 24.72
N PRO A 84 -15.95 -39.46 24.59
CA PRO A 84 -16.89 -38.49 25.16
C PRO A 84 -16.83 -38.42 26.70
N THR A 85 -16.27 -39.44 27.37
CA THR A 85 -16.10 -39.45 28.82
C THR A 85 -14.92 -38.61 29.29
N LYS A 86 -13.96 -38.29 28.41
CA LYS A 86 -12.73 -37.55 28.71
C LYS A 86 -12.94 -36.04 28.58
N THR A 87 -13.81 -35.48 29.41
CA THR A 87 -14.21 -34.05 29.33
C THR A 87 -13.19 -33.06 29.89
N ASP A 88 -12.23 -33.53 30.68
CA ASP A 88 -11.19 -32.71 31.30
C ASP A 88 -9.90 -33.54 31.48
N ARG A 89 -8.78 -32.84 31.71
CA ARG A 89 -7.46 -33.45 31.80
C ARG A 89 -7.34 -34.51 32.90
N LYS A 90 -8.04 -34.37 34.03
CA LYS A 90 -7.94 -35.29 35.17
C LYS A 90 -8.55 -36.65 34.86
N LYS A 91 -9.40 -36.73 33.83
CA LYS A 91 -10.01 -37.98 33.37
C LYS A 91 -9.13 -38.75 32.38
N LEU A 92 -8.04 -38.17 31.90
CA LEU A 92 -7.09 -38.86 31.02
C LEU A 92 -6.39 -40.00 31.75
N THR A 93 -5.93 -40.98 31.00
CA THR A 93 -5.15 -42.11 31.47
C THR A 93 -3.87 -41.57 32.10
N PRO A 94 -3.61 -41.85 33.39
CA PRO A 94 -2.39 -41.39 34.06
C PRO A 94 -1.16 -41.88 33.29
N ASN A 95 -0.22 -40.97 33.02
CA ASN A 95 1.00 -41.23 32.23
C ASN A 95 0.76 -41.71 30.79
N GLY A 96 -0.47 -41.64 30.27
CA GLY A 96 -0.78 -41.90 28.88
C GLY A 96 -0.31 -40.78 27.95
N GLU A 97 -0.25 -41.06 26.64
CA GLU A 97 0.19 -40.09 25.64
C GLU A 97 -0.65 -38.81 25.67
N ALA A 98 -1.98 -38.92 25.82
CA ALA A 98 -2.86 -37.76 25.93
C ALA A 98 -2.50 -36.88 27.14
N ALA A 99 -2.17 -37.48 28.28
CA ALA A 99 -1.76 -36.75 29.48
C ALA A 99 -0.39 -36.09 29.31
N ALA A 100 0.49 -36.64 28.46
CA ALA A 100 1.81 -36.10 28.16
C ALA A 100 1.78 -34.91 27.18
N VAL A 101 0.87 -34.92 26.20
CA VAL A 101 0.73 -33.82 25.22
C VAL A 101 -0.22 -32.71 25.68
N THR A 102 -0.88 -32.87 26.84
CA THR A 102 -1.80 -31.89 27.42
C THR A 102 -1.32 -31.34 28.76
N SER A 103 -1.61 -30.06 28.98
CA SER A 103 -1.53 -29.33 30.25
C SER A 103 -2.91 -28.81 30.63
N ASP A 104 -3.06 -28.33 31.87
CA ASP A 104 -4.31 -27.68 32.31
C ASP A 104 -4.64 -26.45 31.46
N SER A 105 -3.63 -25.76 30.90
CA SER A 105 -3.79 -24.55 30.09
C SER A 105 -4.11 -24.80 28.61
N ASN A 106 -3.77 -25.97 28.06
CA ASN A 106 -3.95 -26.27 26.62
C ASN A 106 -4.92 -27.42 26.33
N PHE A 107 -5.49 -28.06 27.36
CA PHE A 107 -6.35 -29.24 27.21
C PHE A 107 -7.44 -29.04 26.14
N THR A 108 -8.17 -27.93 26.19
CA THR A 108 -9.25 -27.62 25.24
C THR A 108 -8.74 -27.51 23.81
N GLU A 109 -7.58 -26.87 23.60
CA GLU A 109 -6.98 -26.70 22.27
C GLU A 109 -6.55 -28.06 21.68
N VAL A 110 -5.85 -28.87 22.49
CA VAL A 110 -5.35 -30.18 22.06
C VAL A 110 -6.51 -31.14 21.83
N GLN A 111 -7.56 -31.10 22.67
CA GLN A 111 -8.77 -31.87 22.46
C GLN A 111 -9.50 -31.44 21.18
N ALA A 112 -9.59 -30.14 20.89
CA ALA A 112 -10.17 -29.65 19.65
C ALA A 112 -9.38 -30.14 18.43
N ARG A 113 -8.04 -30.16 18.50
CA ARG A 113 -7.18 -30.70 17.44
C ARG A 113 -7.36 -32.20 17.24
N ALA A 114 -7.49 -32.97 18.31
CA ALA A 114 -7.81 -34.41 18.23
C ALA A 114 -9.19 -34.65 17.59
N LYS A 115 -10.20 -33.84 17.94
CA LYS A 115 -11.54 -33.89 17.34
C LYS A 115 -11.51 -33.53 15.86
N ALA A 116 -10.75 -32.51 15.49
CA ALA A 116 -10.53 -32.14 14.10
C ALA A 116 -9.87 -33.29 13.31
N ALA A 117 -8.90 -33.98 13.90
CA ALA A 117 -8.26 -35.14 13.26
C ALA A 117 -9.25 -36.29 13.03
N ALA A 118 -10.09 -36.61 14.02
CA ALA A 118 -11.12 -37.64 13.88
C ALA A 118 -12.22 -37.26 12.87
N ALA A 119 -12.58 -35.98 12.77
CA ALA A 119 -13.50 -35.49 11.75
C ALA A 119 -12.87 -35.55 10.34
N LEU A 120 -11.59 -35.20 10.22
CA LEU A 120 -10.85 -35.27 8.96
C LEU A 120 -10.75 -36.72 8.45
N GLU A 121 -10.39 -37.67 9.31
CA GLU A 121 -10.32 -39.11 8.98
C GLU A 121 -11.65 -39.66 8.40
N LYS A 122 -12.80 -39.12 8.87
CA LYS A 122 -14.12 -39.52 8.36
C LYS A 122 -14.46 -38.92 7.00
N THR A 123 -13.87 -37.79 6.65
CA THR A 123 -14.28 -36.98 5.49
C THR A 123 -13.27 -37.00 4.35
N THR A 124 -12.02 -37.39 4.60
CA THR A 124 -10.96 -37.43 3.59
C THR A 124 -10.14 -38.73 3.67
N ASP A 125 -9.83 -39.31 2.50
CA ASP A 125 -9.08 -40.57 2.45
C ASP A 125 -7.64 -40.44 2.92
N PHE A 126 -7.00 -39.31 2.63
CA PHE A 126 -5.61 -39.08 3.00
C PHE A 126 -5.40 -39.07 4.52
N ALA A 127 -6.43 -38.75 5.31
CA ALA A 127 -6.34 -38.72 6.77
C ALA A 127 -6.56 -40.08 7.45
N LYS A 128 -6.85 -41.13 6.68
CA LYS A 128 -6.94 -42.52 7.18
C LYS A 128 -5.57 -43.19 7.34
N VAL A 129 -4.50 -42.55 6.83
CA VAL A 129 -3.13 -43.04 6.97
C VAL A 129 -2.78 -43.29 8.44
N LYS A 130 -2.13 -44.42 8.72
CA LYS A 130 -1.60 -44.75 10.04
C LYS A 130 -0.08 -45.00 9.92
N PRO A 131 0.74 -44.54 10.87
CA PRO A 131 2.16 -44.83 10.86
C PRO A 131 2.42 -46.33 11.05
N ASP A 132 3.26 -46.91 10.20
CA ASP A 132 3.81 -48.26 10.34
C ASP A 132 5.26 -48.32 9.86
N ALA A 133 5.95 -49.45 10.12
CA ALA A 133 7.34 -49.61 9.71
C ALA A 133 7.51 -49.71 8.18
N ALA A 134 6.48 -50.15 7.44
CA ALA A 134 6.53 -50.33 5.99
C ALA A 134 6.33 -49.01 5.23
N ASN A 135 5.74 -47.99 5.85
CA ASN A 135 5.47 -46.67 5.25
C ASN A 135 6.19 -45.50 5.91
N ALA A 136 7.15 -45.76 6.82
CA ALA A 136 7.82 -44.75 7.63
C ALA A 136 8.47 -43.60 6.82
N ASP A 137 9.02 -43.89 5.65
CA ASP A 137 9.59 -42.90 4.72
C ASP A 137 8.54 -41.94 4.15
N LEU A 138 7.36 -42.46 3.80
CA LEU A 138 6.24 -41.67 3.30
C LEU A 138 5.56 -40.89 4.44
N ILE A 139 5.51 -41.44 5.66
CA ILE A 139 5.06 -40.69 6.85
C ILE A 139 5.99 -39.52 7.14
N HIS A 140 7.32 -39.75 7.08
CA HIS A 140 8.28 -38.68 7.25
C HIS A 140 8.12 -37.59 6.18
N SER A 141 7.94 -37.98 4.92
CA SER A 141 7.66 -37.05 3.82
C SER A 141 6.36 -36.28 4.04
N THR A 142 5.30 -36.94 4.53
CA THR A 142 4.02 -36.32 4.88
C THR A 142 4.20 -35.25 5.97
N LEU A 143 4.95 -35.56 7.03
CA LEU A 143 5.24 -34.61 8.12
C LEU A 143 6.07 -33.42 7.63
N ASN A 144 7.02 -33.63 6.72
CA ASN A 144 7.80 -32.54 6.11
C ASN A 144 6.92 -31.60 5.27
N ILE A 145 6.02 -32.14 4.45
CA ILE A 145 5.06 -31.35 3.68
C ILE A 145 4.15 -30.54 4.63
N ILE A 146 3.70 -31.12 5.74
CA ILE A 146 2.92 -30.37 6.75
C ILE A 146 3.73 -29.21 7.33
N SER A 147 5.02 -29.41 7.63
CA SER A 147 5.90 -28.33 8.10
C SER A 147 6.02 -27.19 7.08
N GLU A 148 6.11 -27.53 5.78
CA GLU A 148 6.07 -26.54 4.70
C GLU A 148 4.74 -25.80 4.61
N ILE A 149 3.60 -26.50 4.80
CA ILE A 149 2.27 -25.87 4.87
C ILE A 149 2.21 -24.89 6.03
N GLU A 150 2.66 -25.28 7.22
CA GLU A 150 2.68 -24.42 8.42
C GLU A 150 3.51 -23.15 8.18
N THR A 151 4.69 -23.30 7.57
CA THR A 151 5.58 -22.19 7.24
C THR A 151 4.98 -21.26 6.20
N THR A 152 4.44 -21.83 5.11
CA THR A 152 3.86 -21.08 4.00
C THR A 152 2.61 -20.32 4.44
N ALA A 153 1.74 -20.94 5.25
CA ALA A 153 0.55 -20.30 5.78
C ALA A 153 0.90 -19.16 6.75
N SER A 154 1.88 -19.37 7.63
CA SER A 154 2.39 -18.31 8.51
C SER A 154 2.92 -17.13 7.72
N ALA A 155 3.72 -17.37 6.66
CA ALA A 155 4.20 -16.31 5.78
C ALA A 155 3.04 -15.58 5.07
N ALA A 156 2.06 -16.30 4.53
CA ALA A 156 0.93 -15.71 3.80
C ALA A 156 0.05 -14.82 4.70
N THR A 157 -0.18 -15.24 5.95
CA THR A 157 -1.02 -14.49 6.91
C THR A 157 -0.35 -13.23 7.46
N LYS A 158 0.98 -13.16 7.45
CA LYS A 158 1.73 -11.96 7.88
C LYS A 158 1.72 -10.84 6.84
N ILE A 159 1.41 -11.16 5.58
CA ILE A 159 1.35 -10.17 4.50
C ILE A 159 0.01 -9.43 4.57
N ASN A 160 0.07 -8.11 4.77
CA ASN A 160 -1.10 -7.25 4.91
C ASN A 160 -1.03 -6.06 3.91
N PRO A 161 -1.45 -6.26 2.65
CA PRO A 161 -1.44 -5.19 1.64
C PRO A 161 -2.39 -4.03 2.01
N GLN A 162 -3.38 -4.25 2.88
CA GLN A 162 -4.31 -3.22 3.33
C GLN A 162 -3.60 -2.17 4.20
N ALA A 163 -2.75 -2.59 5.13
CA ALA A 163 -1.98 -1.65 5.97
C ALA A 163 -1.02 -0.78 5.13
N THR A 164 -0.35 -1.39 4.16
CA THR A 164 0.54 -0.67 3.23
C THR A 164 -0.24 0.28 2.33
N THR A 165 -1.43 -0.12 1.87
CA THR A 165 -2.34 0.74 1.10
C THR A 165 -2.80 1.95 1.92
N GLN A 166 -3.12 1.77 3.21
CA GLN A 166 -3.45 2.89 4.10
C GLN A 166 -2.27 3.85 4.26
N ALA A 167 -1.04 3.34 4.36
CA ALA A 167 0.16 4.18 4.36
C ALA A 167 0.33 4.97 3.06
N ALA A 168 0.11 4.34 1.89
CA ALA A 168 0.13 5.05 0.61
C ALA A 168 -0.89 6.19 0.57
N ASN A 169 -2.14 5.94 1.00
CA ASN A 169 -3.19 6.95 1.02
C ASN A 169 -2.90 8.10 1.99
N ARG A 170 -2.25 7.85 3.14
CA ARG A 170 -1.77 8.92 4.03
C ARG A 170 -0.80 9.85 3.31
N PHE A 171 0.18 9.31 2.60
CA PHE A 171 1.13 10.13 1.83
C PHE A 171 0.46 10.87 0.66
N LEU A 172 -0.53 10.28 -0.02
CA LEU A 172 -1.33 10.98 -1.03
C LEU A 172 -2.08 12.18 -0.41
N ASN A 173 -2.70 11.99 0.76
CA ASN A 173 -3.37 13.07 1.49
C ASN A 173 -2.38 14.14 1.98
N GLN A 174 -1.20 13.75 2.47
CA GLN A 174 -0.18 14.71 2.89
C GLN A 174 0.30 15.55 1.70
N ALA A 175 0.52 14.95 0.53
CA ALA A 175 0.86 15.68 -0.68
C ALA A 175 -0.24 16.67 -1.10
N LEU A 176 -1.51 16.27 -1.05
CA LEU A 176 -2.62 17.11 -1.49
C LEU A 176 -3.00 18.18 -0.45
N TYR A 177 -3.24 17.77 0.79
CA TYR A 177 -3.87 18.56 1.84
C TYR A 177 -2.90 19.03 2.94
N GLY A 178 -1.69 18.44 3.03
CA GLY A 178 -0.77 18.69 4.14
C GLY A 178 -1.16 17.96 5.44
N ALA A 179 -2.03 16.96 5.35
CA ALA A 179 -2.55 16.20 6.49
C ALA A 179 -2.73 14.72 6.14
N ASP A 180 -2.81 13.84 7.16
CA ASP A 180 -2.98 12.40 6.97
C ASP A 180 -4.31 12.01 6.31
N ASN A 181 -5.32 12.88 6.42
CA ASN A 181 -6.68 12.68 5.94
C ASN A 181 -7.12 13.84 5.04
N GLU A 182 -8.24 13.70 4.36
CA GLU A 182 -8.86 14.82 3.63
C GLU A 182 -9.15 15.97 4.61
N ASP A 183 -8.56 17.12 4.30
CA ASP A 183 -8.79 18.36 5.03
C ASP A 183 -8.84 19.51 4.01
N ASN A 184 -10.05 20.03 3.80
CA ASN A 184 -10.26 21.15 2.89
C ASN A 184 -10.10 22.51 3.56
N SER A 185 -9.93 22.56 4.89
CA SER A 185 -9.69 23.82 5.58
C SER A 185 -8.34 24.39 5.17
N ILE A 186 -8.29 25.70 4.96
CA ILE A 186 -7.05 26.39 4.65
C ILE A 186 -7.15 27.87 4.93
N LYS A 187 -6.09 28.37 5.58
CA LYS A 187 -5.81 29.78 5.76
C LYS A 187 -4.41 30.06 5.23
N ILE A 188 -4.27 31.08 4.40
CA ILE A 188 -2.97 31.55 3.92
C ILE A 188 -2.58 32.91 4.51
N ALA A 189 -3.25 33.34 5.57
CA ALA A 189 -2.86 34.42 6.45
C ALA A 189 -3.40 34.12 7.85
N ILE A 190 -2.53 34.11 8.86
CA ILE A 190 -2.86 33.76 10.24
C ILE A 190 -2.39 34.90 11.15
N SER A 191 -3.33 35.56 11.84
CA SER A 191 -2.99 36.73 12.67
C SER A 191 -2.17 36.33 13.89
N ALA A 192 -2.44 35.14 14.44
CA ALA A 192 -1.62 34.56 15.52
C ALA A 192 -0.17 34.36 15.06
N GLY A 193 0.78 34.99 15.76
CA GLY A 193 2.20 34.94 15.41
C GLY A 193 2.60 35.82 14.22
N GLY A 194 1.69 36.65 13.69
CA GLY A 194 1.99 37.56 12.58
C GLY A 194 2.39 36.84 11.29
N LYS A 195 1.74 35.70 11.00
CA LYS A 195 1.99 34.86 9.83
C LYS A 195 1.20 35.38 8.63
N THR A 196 1.72 36.43 8.02
CA THR A 196 1.13 37.02 6.82
C THR A 196 1.22 36.06 5.63
N ARG A 197 0.46 36.33 4.56
CA ARG A 197 0.56 35.57 3.32
C ARG A 197 1.97 35.58 2.73
N ILE A 198 2.68 36.70 2.82
CA ILE A 198 4.10 36.78 2.42
C ILE A 198 4.94 35.77 3.20
N LYS A 199 4.73 35.64 4.51
CA LYS A 199 5.45 34.64 5.29
C LYS A 199 5.07 33.22 4.88
N LEU A 200 3.78 32.93 4.67
CA LEU A 200 3.33 31.57 4.39
C LEU A 200 3.58 31.11 2.93
N CYS A 201 3.56 32.03 1.96
CA CYS A 201 3.73 31.76 0.53
C CYS A 201 5.14 32.11 0.01
N GLY A 202 5.92 32.86 0.79
CA GLY A 202 7.33 33.13 0.53
C GLY A 202 7.64 34.58 0.09
N GLN A 203 8.91 34.95 0.29
CA GLN A 203 9.52 36.21 -0.15
C GLN A 203 10.93 35.88 -0.64
N THR A 204 11.31 36.38 -1.82
CA THR A 204 12.63 36.07 -2.38
C THR A 204 13.76 36.67 -1.54
N GLY A 205 14.84 35.92 -1.37
CA GLY A 205 16.03 36.37 -0.63
C GLY A 205 15.86 36.44 0.90
N ASN A 206 14.72 36.01 1.44
CA ASN A 206 14.47 35.92 2.88
C ASN A 206 14.57 34.46 3.36
N ALA A 207 15.11 34.25 4.57
CA ALA A 207 15.22 32.92 5.15
C ALA A 207 13.85 32.28 5.45
N ASN A 208 12.90 33.10 5.92
CA ASN A 208 11.49 32.82 6.18
C ASN A 208 11.15 31.38 6.64
N ASP A 209 11.48 31.08 7.90
CA ASP A 209 11.21 29.80 8.55
C ASP A 209 9.71 29.51 8.76
N ASP A 210 8.86 30.53 8.73
CA ASP A 210 7.40 30.39 8.86
C ASP A 210 6.73 29.84 7.57
N SER A 211 7.48 29.77 6.46
CA SER A 211 6.90 29.51 5.15
C SER A 211 6.40 28.09 4.97
N GLN A 212 5.18 28.00 4.46
CA GLN A 212 4.46 26.76 4.16
C GLN A 212 4.45 26.46 2.65
N ALA A 213 5.14 27.26 1.83
CA ALA A 213 5.37 26.96 0.42
C ALA A 213 6.02 25.57 0.27
N GLY A 214 5.43 24.70 -0.54
CA GLY A 214 5.88 23.32 -0.73
C GLY A 214 5.38 22.32 0.31
N SER A 215 4.61 22.74 1.32
CA SER A 215 4.01 21.82 2.31
C SER A 215 2.93 20.92 1.69
N SER A 216 2.07 21.47 0.83
CA SER A 216 0.98 20.75 0.18
C SER A 216 0.59 21.43 -1.14
N LEU A 217 0.02 20.66 -2.07
CA LEU A 217 -0.55 21.20 -3.31
C LEU A 217 -1.69 22.18 -3.03
N LYS A 218 -2.53 21.90 -2.01
CA LYS A 218 -3.57 22.81 -1.54
C LYS A 218 -2.99 24.18 -1.18
N HIS A 219 -1.94 24.21 -0.35
CA HIS A 219 -1.30 25.46 0.06
C HIS A 219 -0.71 26.24 -1.13
N ASP A 220 0.05 25.56 -1.97
CA ASP A 220 0.70 26.20 -3.12
C ASP A 220 -0.32 26.74 -4.13
N ILE A 221 -1.39 25.99 -4.43
CA ILE A 221 -2.48 26.45 -5.28
C ILE A 221 -3.15 27.68 -4.67
N MET A 222 -3.40 27.70 -3.35
CA MET A 222 -3.99 28.86 -2.70
C MET A 222 -3.04 30.07 -2.72
N CYS A 223 -1.74 29.88 -2.57
CA CYS A 223 -0.77 30.96 -2.72
C CYS A 223 -0.77 31.58 -4.13
N VAL A 224 -0.99 30.77 -5.17
CA VAL A 224 -1.02 31.24 -6.56
C VAL A 224 -2.39 31.77 -6.99
N CYS A 225 -3.49 31.28 -6.42
CA CYS A 225 -4.83 31.52 -6.95
C CYS A 225 -5.78 32.26 -6.02
N ALA A 226 -5.50 32.33 -4.72
CA ALA A 226 -6.43 32.97 -3.80
C ALA A 226 -6.48 34.50 -4.03
N VAL A 227 -7.71 35.01 -3.92
CA VAL A 227 -8.08 36.41 -4.10
C VAL A 227 -7.37 37.28 -3.05
N HIS A 228 -6.81 38.42 -3.46
CA HIS A 228 -6.07 39.31 -2.57
C HIS A 228 -7.03 40.19 -1.73
N THR A 229 -8.01 40.80 -2.40
CA THR A 229 -9.10 41.60 -1.81
C THR A 229 -10.40 41.29 -2.55
N ASP A 230 -11.56 41.52 -1.91
CA ASP A 230 -12.88 41.27 -2.49
C ASP A 230 -12.94 41.90 -3.89
N SER A 231 -13.16 41.10 -4.95
CA SER A 231 -13.16 41.46 -6.38
C SER A 231 -11.82 41.56 -7.15
N ASN A 232 -10.69 41.19 -6.56
CA ASN A 232 -9.36 41.31 -7.19
C ASN A 232 -8.58 40.00 -7.27
N GLY A 233 -8.41 39.48 -8.49
CA GLY A 233 -7.63 38.25 -8.77
C GLY A 233 -8.48 36.98 -8.92
N GLU A 234 -9.81 37.08 -8.89
CA GLU A 234 -10.76 35.95 -8.95
C GLU A 234 -10.59 35.04 -10.17
N THR A 235 -10.05 35.61 -11.27
CA THR A 235 -9.84 34.93 -12.54
C THR A 235 -8.37 34.71 -12.88
N ALA A 236 -7.44 34.98 -11.95
CA ALA A 236 -6.00 34.89 -12.20
C ALA A 236 -5.58 33.48 -12.65
N CYS A 237 -6.15 32.44 -12.06
CA CYS A 237 -5.82 31.04 -12.39
C CYS A 237 -6.74 30.41 -13.44
N ALA A 238 -8.03 30.74 -13.44
CA ALA A 238 -9.00 30.25 -14.42
C ALA A 238 -10.29 31.07 -14.33
N THR A 239 -11.15 30.94 -15.33
CA THR A 239 -12.56 31.38 -15.22
C THR A 239 -13.38 30.27 -14.57
N PHE A 240 -14.21 30.63 -13.60
CA PHE A 240 -15.10 29.73 -12.88
C PHE A 240 -16.56 30.15 -13.07
N THR A 241 -17.48 29.19 -13.11
CA THR A 241 -18.93 29.48 -13.12
C THR A 241 -19.36 30.16 -11.81
N ASN A 242 -18.79 29.72 -10.68
CA ASN A 242 -18.88 30.40 -9.39
C ASN A 242 -17.51 30.99 -9.09
N VAL A 243 -17.42 32.32 -9.05
CA VAL A 243 -16.15 33.03 -8.85
C VAL A 243 -15.53 32.73 -7.48
N LEU A 244 -14.21 32.87 -7.39
CA LEU A 244 -13.51 32.92 -6.10
C LEU A 244 -13.89 34.24 -5.43
N ASP A 245 -14.30 34.21 -4.16
CA ASP A 245 -14.97 35.35 -3.54
C ASP A 245 -14.48 35.67 -2.13
N LYS A 246 -13.48 34.94 -1.61
CA LYS A 246 -12.94 35.20 -0.27
C LYS A 246 -11.55 35.84 -0.34
N ALA A 247 -11.43 37.05 0.17
CA ALA A 247 -10.12 37.68 0.37
C ALA A 247 -9.24 36.87 1.33
N ALA A 248 -8.02 36.58 0.91
CA ALA A 248 -7.06 35.77 1.64
C ALA A 248 -6.27 36.56 2.70
N ASN A 249 -6.97 37.16 3.66
CA ASN A 249 -6.38 37.95 4.75
C ASN A 249 -7.02 37.61 6.12
N ASN A 250 -6.42 38.10 7.21
CA ASN A 250 -7.03 38.15 8.56
C ASN A 250 -7.72 36.85 9.05
N ASP A 251 -7.04 35.70 9.02
CA ASP A 251 -7.57 34.40 9.45
C ASP A 251 -8.78 33.88 8.64
N ALA A 252 -9.04 34.43 7.45
CA ALA A 252 -10.11 33.98 6.57
C ALA A 252 -9.99 32.49 6.23
N GLU A 253 -11.12 31.79 6.33
CA GLU A 253 -11.25 30.38 5.95
C GLU A 253 -11.58 30.25 4.47
N LEU A 254 -10.64 29.72 3.70
CA LEU A 254 -10.68 29.69 2.24
C LEU A 254 -11.11 28.33 1.68
N GLN A 255 -11.64 27.43 2.53
CA GLN A 255 -12.14 26.11 2.14
C GLN A 255 -13.01 26.13 0.88
N ASP A 256 -13.98 27.04 0.77
CA ASP A 256 -14.92 27.06 -0.37
C ASP A 256 -14.20 27.38 -1.70
N ASP A 257 -13.26 28.32 -1.68
CA ASP A 257 -12.44 28.67 -2.84
C ASP A 257 -11.47 27.55 -3.21
N TRP A 258 -10.88 26.90 -2.22
CA TRP A 258 -10.09 25.69 -2.43
C TRP A 258 -10.91 24.59 -3.10
N ILE A 259 -12.15 24.34 -2.67
CA ILE A 259 -13.01 23.31 -3.29
C ILE A 259 -13.27 23.63 -4.77
N LYS A 260 -13.54 24.90 -5.11
CA LYS A 260 -13.72 25.36 -6.51
C LYS A 260 -12.46 25.09 -7.34
N LEU A 261 -11.28 25.43 -6.80
CA LEU A 261 -9.98 25.19 -7.44
C LEU A 261 -9.66 23.69 -7.58
N LYS A 262 -9.92 22.90 -6.55
CA LYS A 262 -9.72 21.44 -6.55
C LYS A 262 -10.60 20.79 -7.63
N GLU A 263 -11.86 21.18 -7.73
CA GLU A 263 -12.78 20.64 -8.74
C GLU A 263 -12.38 21.04 -10.15
N ARG A 264 -11.93 22.28 -10.35
CA ARG A 264 -11.41 22.71 -11.63
C ARG A 264 -10.15 21.93 -12.05
N CYS A 265 -9.27 21.57 -11.12
CA CYS A 265 -8.15 20.69 -11.43
C CYS A 265 -8.59 19.33 -11.97
N LYS A 266 -9.67 18.72 -11.43
CA LYS A 266 -10.21 17.45 -11.96
C LYS A 266 -10.73 17.58 -13.39
N GLN A 267 -11.29 18.74 -13.73
CA GLN A 267 -11.79 19.01 -15.07
C GLN A 267 -10.65 19.22 -16.08
N LEU A 268 -9.58 19.92 -15.67
CA LEU A 268 -8.42 20.20 -16.52
C LEU A 268 -7.57 18.94 -16.75
N SER A 269 -7.33 18.20 -15.68
CA SER A 269 -6.48 17.02 -15.66
C SER A 269 -7.31 15.86 -15.14
N LYS A 270 -7.88 15.06 -16.06
CA LYS A 270 -8.73 13.92 -15.72
C LYS A 270 -8.01 13.00 -14.73
N PRO A 271 -8.47 12.88 -13.47
CA PRO A 271 -7.79 12.07 -12.48
C PRO A 271 -7.79 10.62 -12.92
N THR A 272 -6.69 9.93 -12.66
CA THR A 272 -6.58 8.48 -12.86
C THR A 272 -6.28 7.81 -11.53
N ARG A 273 -6.43 6.49 -11.48
CA ARG A 273 -5.99 5.72 -10.32
C ARG A 273 -4.47 5.92 -10.17
N PRO A 274 -3.97 6.28 -8.97
CA PRO A 274 -2.55 6.46 -8.77
C PRO A 274 -1.79 5.17 -9.06
N THR A 275 -0.62 5.31 -9.66
CA THR A 275 0.35 4.23 -9.86
C THR A 275 1.72 4.74 -9.41
N ALA A 276 2.61 3.86 -8.97
CA ALA A 276 3.94 4.27 -8.54
C ALA A 276 4.72 4.99 -9.66
N ALA A 277 4.64 4.48 -10.90
CA ALA A 277 5.25 5.12 -12.07
C ALA A 277 4.62 6.49 -12.37
N GLY A 278 3.29 6.61 -12.32
CA GLY A 278 2.59 7.86 -12.56
C GLY A 278 2.93 8.94 -11.54
N LEU A 279 2.99 8.57 -10.25
CA LEU A 279 3.39 9.48 -9.17
C LEU A 279 4.84 9.96 -9.33
N ARG A 280 5.78 9.05 -9.63
CA ARG A 280 7.19 9.43 -9.88
C ARG A 280 7.33 10.34 -11.09
N ALA A 281 6.61 10.08 -12.18
CA ALA A 281 6.62 10.93 -13.36
C ALA A 281 6.05 12.32 -13.07
N ALA A 282 4.93 12.40 -12.34
CA ALA A 282 4.33 13.67 -11.94
C ALA A 282 5.24 14.45 -10.99
N ALA A 283 5.86 13.78 -10.01
CA ALA A 283 6.85 14.36 -9.10
C ALA A 283 8.06 14.92 -9.88
N ALA A 284 8.64 14.15 -10.80
CA ALA A 284 9.76 14.60 -11.62
C ALA A 284 9.39 15.81 -12.51
N ALA A 285 8.22 15.77 -13.16
CA ALA A 285 7.72 16.87 -13.97
C ALA A 285 7.50 18.15 -13.14
N ALA A 286 6.95 18.00 -11.93
CA ALA A 286 6.81 19.10 -10.98
C ALA A 286 8.16 19.67 -10.56
N THR A 287 9.12 18.83 -10.18
CA THR A 287 10.48 19.26 -9.81
C THR A 287 11.12 20.05 -10.94
N THR A 288 11.08 19.54 -12.18
CA THR A 288 11.64 20.24 -13.34
C THR A 288 10.95 21.57 -13.59
N TYR A 289 9.61 21.61 -13.50
CA TYR A 289 8.85 22.84 -13.72
C TYR A 289 9.15 23.89 -12.65
N ILE A 290 9.19 23.51 -11.37
CA ILE A 290 9.54 24.42 -10.27
C ILE A 290 10.98 24.90 -10.43
N ALA A 291 11.94 24.02 -10.70
CA ALA A 291 13.33 24.42 -10.86
C ALA A 291 13.56 25.39 -12.04
N ALA A 292 12.81 25.19 -13.14
CA ALA A 292 12.86 26.08 -14.30
C ALA A 292 12.05 27.38 -14.10
N SER A 293 11.13 27.41 -13.14
CA SER A 293 10.34 28.60 -12.85
C SER A 293 11.23 29.70 -12.29
N ALA A 294 11.03 30.92 -12.77
CA ALA A 294 11.82 32.07 -12.37
C ALA A 294 10.97 33.34 -12.29
N SER A 295 11.51 34.36 -11.62
CA SER A 295 10.99 35.72 -11.72
C SER A 295 10.97 36.20 -13.17
N GLY A 296 10.13 37.19 -13.48
CA GLY A 296 9.97 37.69 -14.85
C GLY A 296 11.24 38.23 -15.52
N ASP A 297 12.32 38.46 -14.77
CA ASP A 297 13.64 38.87 -15.26
C ASP A 297 14.75 37.80 -15.08
N GLY A 298 14.41 36.63 -14.52
CA GLY A 298 15.34 35.53 -14.31
C GLY A 298 16.24 35.61 -13.06
N LYS A 299 16.11 36.63 -12.19
CA LYS A 299 16.98 36.78 -11.00
C LYS A 299 16.77 35.73 -9.90
N TYR A 300 15.55 35.25 -9.73
CA TYR A 300 15.23 34.20 -8.75
C TYR A 300 14.59 33.01 -9.45
N SER A 301 14.92 31.80 -9.03
CA SER A 301 14.30 30.55 -9.49
C SER A 301 13.36 29.96 -8.44
N HIS A 302 12.63 28.88 -8.77
CA HIS A 302 11.70 28.21 -7.86
C HIS A 302 10.62 29.16 -7.31
N LEU A 303 10.08 29.97 -8.23
CA LEU A 303 9.01 30.93 -7.99
C LEU A 303 7.91 30.65 -9.01
N LEU A 304 6.75 30.20 -8.53
CA LEU A 304 5.58 29.96 -9.39
C LEU A 304 4.58 31.10 -9.27
N GLY A 305 4.00 31.49 -10.40
CA GLY A 305 2.98 32.54 -10.49
C GLY A 305 3.52 33.91 -10.90
N LYS A 306 2.60 34.85 -11.07
CA LYS A 306 2.84 36.19 -11.58
C LYS A 306 3.51 37.05 -10.52
N THR A 307 4.51 37.82 -10.94
CA THR A 307 5.15 38.88 -10.17
C THR A 307 5.45 40.09 -11.05
N THR A 308 5.65 41.25 -10.45
CA THR A 308 5.99 42.51 -11.15
C THR A 308 7.42 43.03 -10.87
N ASP A 309 8.06 42.58 -9.79
CA ASP A 309 9.48 42.85 -9.46
C ASP A 309 10.05 41.72 -8.56
N HIS A 310 9.95 40.49 -9.08
CA HIS A 310 10.54 39.27 -8.51
C HIS A 310 10.07 38.87 -7.12
N ALA A 311 8.93 39.37 -6.66
CA ALA A 311 8.46 39.15 -5.30
C ALA A 311 9.49 39.58 -4.21
N ASN A 312 10.24 40.68 -4.45
CA ASN A 312 11.14 41.25 -3.45
C ASN A 312 10.41 41.70 -2.17
N THR A 313 9.13 42.08 -2.29
CA THR A 313 8.22 42.41 -1.19
C THR A 313 7.44 41.16 -0.76
N GLY A 314 7.17 40.26 -1.71
CA GLY A 314 6.79 38.88 -1.43
C GLY A 314 5.53 38.41 -2.15
N CYS A 315 5.17 37.15 -1.91
CA CYS A 315 3.97 36.52 -2.46
C CYS A 315 2.73 36.90 -1.64
N SER A 316 2.25 38.12 -1.81
CA SER A 316 1.13 38.70 -1.07
C SER A 316 -0.23 38.56 -1.77
N GLY A 317 -0.24 38.17 -3.05
CA GLY A 317 -1.44 38.18 -3.90
C GLY A 317 -1.71 39.46 -4.65
N ASP A 318 -1.12 40.56 -4.19
CA ASP A 318 -1.19 41.87 -4.83
C ASP A 318 -0.32 41.85 -6.11
N ASP A 319 -0.73 42.57 -7.15
CA ASP A 319 0.07 42.75 -8.37
C ASP A 319 0.94 44.02 -8.37
N THR A 320 0.88 44.82 -7.30
CA THR A 320 1.73 46.01 -7.13
C THR A 320 3.22 45.68 -7.19
N ALA A 321 4.04 46.70 -7.45
CA ALA A 321 5.49 46.56 -7.59
C ALA A 321 6.11 45.78 -6.42
N GLY A 322 6.82 44.71 -6.75
CA GLY A 322 7.49 43.87 -5.76
C GLY A 322 6.64 42.76 -5.17
N ASN A 323 5.36 42.70 -5.51
CA ASN A 323 4.41 41.69 -5.04
C ASN A 323 4.01 40.70 -6.16
N GLY A 324 3.24 39.69 -5.77
CA GLY A 324 2.56 38.81 -6.71
C GLY A 324 1.66 37.76 -6.05
N PRO A 325 0.63 37.26 -6.75
CA PRO A 325 0.00 35.98 -6.45
C PRO A 325 0.94 34.86 -6.91
N CYS A 326 1.86 34.50 -6.03
CA CYS A 326 2.93 33.55 -6.29
C CYS A 326 3.16 32.60 -5.13
N VAL A 327 4.07 31.65 -5.32
CA VAL A 327 4.67 30.84 -4.26
C VAL A 327 6.17 30.75 -4.50
N TYR A 328 6.97 30.99 -3.46
CA TYR A 328 8.43 30.90 -3.50
C TYR A 328 8.94 29.79 -2.58
N TYR A 329 9.68 28.84 -3.15
CA TYR A 329 10.15 27.65 -2.43
C TYR A 329 11.48 27.85 -1.72
N GLY A 330 12.23 28.90 -2.04
CA GLY A 330 13.51 29.15 -1.40
C GLY A 330 13.35 29.38 0.11
N ARG A 331 14.27 28.82 0.89
CA ARG A 331 14.52 29.17 2.29
C ARG A 331 15.99 29.51 2.45
N GLN A 332 16.36 30.08 3.59
CA GLN A 332 17.72 30.58 3.86
C GLN A 332 18.12 31.71 2.89
N THR A 333 19.36 32.17 2.95
CA THR A 333 19.84 33.32 2.16
C THR A 333 21.13 32.99 1.41
N ALA A 334 21.36 33.70 0.31
CA ALA A 334 22.56 33.60 -0.52
C ALA A 334 22.90 32.15 -0.91
N ASP A 335 24.14 31.71 -0.67
CA ASP A 335 24.67 30.41 -1.12
C ASP A 335 24.08 29.21 -0.35
N ALA A 336 23.34 29.45 0.74
CA ALA A 336 22.72 28.40 1.54
C ALA A 336 21.27 28.08 1.14
N ILE A 337 20.74 28.74 0.09
CA ILE A 337 19.32 28.57 -0.25
C ILE A 337 18.98 27.12 -0.56
N ASN A 338 17.95 26.60 0.11
CA ASN A 338 17.35 25.31 -0.19
C ASN A 338 15.91 25.48 -0.70
N PHE A 339 15.40 24.48 -1.41
CA PHE A 339 14.08 24.53 -2.05
C PHE A 339 13.23 23.32 -1.65
N PRO A 340 12.81 23.21 -0.37
CA PRO A 340 12.03 22.07 0.09
C PRO A 340 10.65 22.07 -0.55
N VAL A 341 10.26 20.92 -1.11
CA VAL A 341 8.92 20.69 -1.65
C VAL A 341 8.40 19.36 -1.09
N GLN A 342 7.89 19.41 0.14
CA GLN A 342 7.44 18.23 0.90
C GLN A 342 6.35 17.46 0.18
N TRP A 343 5.42 18.12 -0.53
CA TRP A 343 4.40 17.39 -1.27
C TRP A 343 4.97 16.53 -2.41
N ILE A 344 6.11 16.90 -3.00
CA ILE A 344 6.83 16.06 -3.96
C ILE A 344 7.42 14.84 -3.24
N GLU A 345 8.01 15.03 -2.07
CA GLU A 345 8.54 13.92 -1.26
C GLU A 345 7.42 12.94 -0.87
N HIS A 346 6.27 13.45 -0.45
CA HIS A 346 5.09 12.64 -0.14
C HIS A 346 4.57 11.87 -1.36
N MET A 347 4.59 12.46 -2.57
CA MET A 347 4.27 11.71 -3.79
C MET A 347 5.23 10.53 -4.02
N LEU A 348 6.53 10.70 -3.75
CA LEU A 348 7.53 9.65 -3.89
C LEU A 348 7.35 8.55 -2.81
N GLN A 349 7.05 8.93 -1.57
CA GLN A 349 6.73 8.00 -0.49
C GLN A 349 5.45 7.21 -0.78
N ALA A 350 4.42 7.86 -1.31
CA ALA A 350 3.21 7.18 -1.77
C ALA A 350 3.53 6.16 -2.89
N ALA A 351 4.39 6.53 -3.85
CA ALA A 351 4.81 5.62 -4.92
C ALA A 351 5.54 4.37 -4.37
N GLU A 352 6.42 4.54 -3.39
CA GLU A 352 7.10 3.42 -2.72
C GLU A 352 6.09 2.49 -2.03
N LYS A 353 5.12 3.04 -1.31
CA LYS A 353 4.07 2.23 -0.65
C LYS A 353 3.12 1.55 -1.62
N ILE A 354 2.86 2.14 -2.78
CA ILE A 354 2.12 1.46 -3.86
C ILE A 354 2.91 0.25 -4.36
N ASP A 355 4.20 0.40 -4.68
CA ASP A 355 5.04 -0.72 -5.12
C ASP A 355 5.12 -1.83 -4.06
N GLU A 356 5.25 -1.45 -2.78
CA GLU A 356 5.26 -2.38 -1.66
C GLU A 356 3.94 -3.14 -1.55
N ALA A 357 2.79 -2.46 -1.64
CA ALA A 357 1.47 -3.08 -1.57
C ALA A 357 1.24 -4.05 -2.75
N GLU A 358 1.64 -3.66 -3.96
CA GLU A 358 1.56 -4.49 -5.17
C GLU A 358 2.47 -5.73 -5.06
N ASN A 359 3.68 -5.58 -4.51
CA ASN A 359 4.58 -6.70 -4.24
C ASN A 359 4.01 -7.64 -3.18
N GLN A 360 3.46 -7.10 -2.10
CA GLN A 360 2.81 -7.88 -1.04
C GLN A 360 1.62 -8.67 -1.60
N ALA A 361 0.76 -8.06 -2.42
CA ALA A 361 -0.36 -8.74 -3.06
C ALA A 361 0.10 -9.91 -3.93
N ARG A 362 1.12 -9.71 -4.78
CA ARG A 362 1.73 -10.78 -5.59
C ARG A 362 2.29 -11.91 -4.73
N GLN A 363 3.08 -11.58 -3.72
CA GLN A 363 3.68 -12.58 -2.82
C GLN A 363 2.61 -13.39 -2.10
N ARG A 364 1.54 -12.74 -1.63
CA ARG A 364 0.43 -13.40 -0.96
C ARG A 364 -0.29 -14.38 -1.89
N THR A 365 -0.54 -13.98 -3.13
CA THR A 365 -1.10 -14.86 -4.17
C THR A 365 -0.20 -16.07 -4.42
N THR A 366 1.10 -15.86 -4.63
CA THR A 366 2.06 -16.97 -4.82
C THR A 366 2.08 -17.94 -3.63
N LEU A 367 1.99 -17.44 -2.40
CA LEU A 367 1.93 -18.30 -1.21
C LEU A 367 0.60 -19.06 -1.10
N ALA A 368 -0.53 -18.44 -1.46
CA ALA A 368 -1.82 -19.10 -1.49
C ALA A 368 -1.88 -20.23 -2.53
N GLU A 369 -1.29 -20.01 -3.71
CA GLU A 369 -1.13 -21.04 -4.73
C GLU A 369 -0.23 -22.18 -4.25
N ARG A 370 0.94 -21.84 -3.65
CA ARG A 370 1.85 -22.84 -3.06
C ARG A 370 1.16 -23.66 -1.97
N LEU A 371 0.33 -23.06 -1.11
CA LEU A 371 -0.45 -23.79 -0.11
C LEU A 371 -1.38 -24.81 -0.75
N THR A 372 -2.05 -24.42 -1.82
CA THR A 372 -2.95 -25.32 -2.55
C THR A 372 -2.18 -26.50 -3.15
N GLU A 373 -1.00 -26.26 -3.69
CA GLU A 373 -0.17 -27.31 -4.26
C GLU A 373 0.44 -28.24 -3.21
N LEU A 374 0.92 -27.68 -2.10
CA LEU A 374 1.37 -28.47 -0.95
C LEU A 374 0.24 -29.35 -0.41
N ASN A 375 -1.00 -28.86 -0.37
CA ASN A 375 -2.14 -29.65 0.07
C ASN A 375 -2.44 -30.84 -0.87
N ARG A 376 -2.33 -30.64 -2.19
CA ARG A 376 -2.47 -31.74 -3.16
C ARG A 376 -1.37 -32.77 -2.98
N THR A 377 -0.13 -32.31 -2.80
CA THR A 377 1.04 -33.18 -2.58
C THR A 377 0.91 -33.93 -1.27
N LEU A 378 0.42 -33.28 -0.21
CA LEU A 378 0.14 -33.88 1.09
C LEU A 378 -0.86 -35.03 0.92
N ALA A 379 -1.99 -34.76 0.27
CA ALA A 379 -3.03 -35.76 0.06
C ALA A 379 -2.51 -36.96 -0.75
N ALA A 380 -1.77 -36.72 -1.83
CA ALA A 380 -1.19 -37.78 -2.66
C ALA A 380 -0.17 -38.63 -1.88
N THR A 381 0.73 -38.00 -1.12
CA THR A 381 1.78 -38.67 -0.34
C THR A 381 1.17 -39.51 0.78
N ALA A 382 0.20 -38.97 1.51
CA ALA A 382 -0.48 -39.69 2.58
C ALA A 382 -1.33 -40.86 2.04
N VAL A 383 -1.99 -40.70 0.88
CA VAL A 383 -2.68 -41.81 0.21
C VAL A 383 -1.70 -42.88 -0.26
N ALA A 384 -0.52 -42.50 -0.76
CA ALA A 384 0.53 -43.47 -1.12
C ALA A 384 1.04 -44.24 0.10
N ALA A 385 1.24 -43.54 1.24
CA ALA A 385 1.63 -44.17 2.51
C ALA A 385 0.60 -45.21 2.97
N MET A 386 -0.69 -44.86 2.88
CA MET A 386 -1.81 -45.74 3.23
C MET A 386 -1.87 -47.00 2.35
N LYS A 387 -1.48 -46.91 1.06
CA LYS A 387 -1.54 -48.03 0.11
C LYS A 387 -0.29 -48.91 0.13
N ARG A 388 0.73 -48.58 0.91
CA ARG A 388 1.99 -49.32 0.91
C ARG A 388 1.79 -50.71 1.53
N PRO A 389 2.15 -51.81 0.83
CA PRO A 389 2.00 -53.15 1.39
C PRO A 389 2.88 -53.33 2.62
N SER A 390 2.32 -53.85 3.71
CA SER A 390 3.12 -54.25 4.87
C SER A 390 4.05 -55.39 4.46
N VAL A 391 5.36 -55.20 4.59
CA VAL A 391 6.33 -56.27 4.36
C VAL A 391 6.17 -57.29 5.50
N LEU A 392 5.40 -58.35 5.24
CA LEU A 392 5.39 -59.54 6.07
C LEU A 392 6.79 -60.17 6.00
N HIS A 393 7.56 -60.07 7.08
CA HIS A 393 8.68 -60.98 7.30
C HIS A 393 8.12 -62.39 7.47
N THR A 394 8.10 -63.17 6.39
CA THR A 394 7.91 -64.62 6.48
C THR A 394 9.20 -65.24 7.03
N ASN A 395 9.32 -65.32 8.36
CA ASN A 395 10.21 -66.29 8.99
C ASN A 395 9.47 -67.62 9.07
N GLY A 396 9.90 -68.58 8.26
CA GLY A 396 9.42 -69.97 8.29
C GLY A 396 10.58 -70.88 7.92
N GLY A 397 11.39 -71.21 8.92
CA GLY A 397 12.33 -72.32 8.82
C GLY A 397 11.55 -73.63 8.88
N ASP A 398 11.77 -74.48 7.88
CA ASP A 398 11.56 -75.92 7.97
C ASP A 398 12.50 -76.57 6.93
N GLN A 399 13.73 -76.85 7.36
CA GLN A 399 14.52 -77.89 6.69
C GLN A 399 14.28 -79.21 7.43
N ALA A 400 13.29 -79.94 6.93
CA ALA A 400 13.01 -81.30 7.31
C ALA A 400 14.24 -82.20 7.03
N HIS A 401 14.58 -82.99 8.04
CA HIS A 401 15.56 -84.08 7.99
C HIS A 401 15.32 -85.03 6.80
N ALA A 402 16.37 -85.29 6.03
CA ALA A 402 16.43 -86.41 5.09
C ALA A 402 16.80 -87.71 5.83
N PRO A 403 16.12 -88.85 5.59
CA PRO A 403 16.51 -90.13 6.17
C PRO A 403 17.63 -90.80 5.36
N ALA A 404 18.44 -91.57 6.08
CA ALA A 404 19.57 -92.32 5.58
C ALA A 404 19.16 -93.54 4.71
N GLY A 405 19.87 -93.70 3.59
CA GLY A 405 20.44 -94.98 3.15
C GLY A 405 19.64 -95.87 2.19
N LYS A 406 20.19 -96.08 0.98
CA LYS A 406 20.53 -97.44 0.49
C LYS A 406 21.47 -97.40 -0.73
N LYS A 407 22.58 -98.13 -0.61
CA LYS A 407 23.53 -98.52 -1.67
C LYS A 407 22.88 -99.50 -2.67
N ARG A 408 23.28 -99.41 -3.94
CA ARG A 408 23.64 -100.52 -4.87
C ARG A 408 24.16 -99.87 -6.17
N ALA A 409 25.45 -99.98 -6.51
CA ALA A 409 26.15 -101.12 -7.12
C ALA A 409 26.10 -101.06 -8.66
N ASP A 410 27.26 -100.68 -9.23
CA ASP A 410 27.96 -101.19 -10.42
C ASP A 410 27.28 -101.29 -11.80
N VAL A 411 27.86 -100.52 -12.76
CA VAL A 411 28.55 -100.93 -14.03
C VAL A 411 27.74 -101.76 -15.07
N PRO A 412 27.92 -101.58 -16.40
CA PRO A 412 29.06 -100.97 -17.12
C PRO A 412 28.81 -99.66 -17.85
#